data_AF-A0A2H0V977-F1
#
_entry.id   AF-A0A2H0V977-F1
#
_cell.length_a   1.000
_cell.length_b   1.000
_cell.length_c   1.000
_cell.angle_alpha   90.00
_cell.angle_beta   90.00
_cell.angle_gamma   90.00
#
_symmetry.space_group_name_H-M   'P 1'
#
loop_
_entity.id
_entity.type
_entity.pdbx_description
1 polymer ?
#
loop_
_entity_poly.entity_id
_entity_poly.type
_entity_poly.pdbx_seq_one_letter_code
_entity_poly.pdbx_strand_id
1 'polypeptide(L)'
;MEHLPLPLHLSIHFILAVLVGWLLGRRFNKPALGIIAGLLGGFFIDLDHVLEYFLVFGPHFNLAYFLDGRQFLASSQVHSWFHAWEYAPILLLLAWLLRKKKAVMVFIIVLTVGGLVHLASDCLINQYPFRNYSLLYRWRVNFAADQILSPEQYQEFLNQKKYFDS
;
A
#
# COMPACT_ATOMS: atom_id res chain seq x y z
N MET A 1 6.77 -4.79 -19.36
CA MET A 1 7.24 -3.51 -18.77
C MET A 1 8.15 -3.87 -17.62
N GLU A 2 9.33 -3.27 -17.51
CA GLU A 2 10.25 -3.61 -16.43
C GLU A 2 9.65 -3.17 -15.09
N HIS A 3 9.46 -4.12 -14.17
CA HIS A 3 9.06 -3.81 -12.80
C HIS A 3 10.18 -3.02 -12.12
N LEU A 4 9.83 -1.92 -11.47
CA LEU A 4 10.81 -1.20 -10.65
C LEU A 4 11.31 -2.14 -9.53
N PRO A 5 12.62 -2.23 -9.30
CA PRO A 5 13.14 -3.00 -8.19
C PRO A 5 12.50 -2.56 -6.87
N LEU A 6 12.13 -3.52 -6.02
CA LEU A 6 11.47 -3.26 -4.74
C LEU A 6 12.18 -2.16 -3.90
N PRO A 7 13.52 -2.11 -3.80
CA PRO A 7 14.20 -1.04 -3.06
C PRO A 7 13.91 0.37 -3.62
N LEU A 8 13.86 0.50 -4.95
CA LEU A 8 13.57 1.78 -5.60
C LEU A 8 12.11 2.17 -5.40
N HIS A 9 11.19 1.21 -5.53
CA HIS A 9 9.77 1.38 -5.25
C HIS A 9 9.51 1.89 -3.82
N LEU A 10 10.07 1.19 -2.81
CA LEU A 10 9.97 1.60 -1.40
C LEU A 10 10.61 2.96 -1.13
N SER A 11 11.73 3.27 -1.81
CA SER A 11 12.40 4.57 -1.66
C SER A 11 11.52 5.73 -2.16
N ILE A 12 10.80 5.54 -3.27
CA ILE A 12 9.86 6.53 -3.79
C ILE A 12 8.75 6.79 -2.77
N HIS A 13 8.12 5.74 -2.27
CA HIS A 13 7.04 5.86 -1.26
C HIS A 13 7.52 6.50 0.03
N PHE A 14 8.72 6.16 0.50
CA PHE A 14 9.34 6.79 1.67
C PHE A 14 9.53 8.30 1.46
N ILE A 15 10.10 8.71 0.32
CA ILE A 15 10.34 10.12 0.01
C ILE A 15 9.00 10.88 -0.08
N LEU A 16 8.00 10.31 -0.75
CA LEU A 16 6.67 10.90 -0.86
C LEU A 16 5.99 11.05 0.51
N ALA A 17 6.09 10.02 1.36
CA ALA A 17 5.56 10.04 2.72
C ALA A 17 6.18 11.16 3.57
N VAL A 18 7.51 11.32 3.52
CA VAL A 18 8.22 12.42 4.20
C VAL A 18 7.81 13.77 3.64
N LEU A 19 7.74 13.91 2.31
CA LEU A 19 7.40 15.17 1.65
C LEU A 19 5.98 15.63 2.00
N VAL A 20 4.98 14.74 1.87
CA VAL A 20 3.59 15.01 2.22
C VAL A 20 3.48 15.36 3.70
N GLY A 21 4.13 14.57 4.56
CA GLY A 21 4.15 14.79 6.00
C GLY A 21 4.71 16.15 6.38
N TRP A 22 5.83 16.54 5.77
CA TRP A 22 6.44 17.85 5.98
C TRP A 22 5.57 19.00 5.47
N LEU A 23 5.05 18.93 4.23
CA LEU A 23 4.23 19.98 3.63
C LEU A 23 2.96 20.25 4.44
N LEU A 24 2.20 19.20 4.74
CA LEU A 24 0.95 19.31 5.50
C LEU A 24 1.22 19.62 6.97
N GLY A 25 2.25 19.02 7.58
CA GLY A 25 2.67 19.35 8.93
C GLY A 25 3.01 20.84 9.07
N ARG A 26 3.74 21.42 8.11
CA ARG A 26 4.03 22.86 8.07
C ARG A 26 2.75 23.69 7.93
N ARG A 27 1.81 23.30 7.08
CA ARG A 27 0.52 24.00 6.88
C ARG A 27 -0.28 24.16 8.18
N PHE A 28 -0.08 23.27 9.16
CA PHE A 28 -0.74 23.31 10.46
C PHE A 28 0.18 23.71 11.64
N ASN A 29 1.39 24.19 11.38
CA ASN A 29 2.42 24.52 12.37
C ASN A 29 2.82 23.33 13.26
N LYS A 30 2.84 22.11 12.69
CA LYS A 30 3.23 20.85 13.34
C LYS A 30 4.07 19.95 12.41
N PRO A 31 5.22 20.42 11.89
CA PRO A 31 6.01 19.68 10.90
C PRO A 31 6.49 18.31 11.38
N ALA A 32 7.01 18.20 12.61
CA ALA A 32 7.48 16.92 13.16
C ALA A 32 6.36 15.88 13.25
N LEU A 33 5.18 16.29 13.74
CA LEU A 33 4.01 15.41 13.79
C LEU A 33 3.56 14.99 12.39
N GLY A 34 3.60 15.91 11.43
CA GLY A 34 3.28 15.61 10.03
C GLY A 34 4.23 14.58 9.43
N ILE A 35 5.55 14.73 9.61
CA ILE A 35 6.53 13.74 9.13
C ILE A 35 6.26 12.36 9.75
N ILE A 36 6.05 12.29 11.08
CA ILE A 36 5.73 11.04 11.76
C ILE A 36 4.45 10.42 11.19
N ALA A 37 3.39 11.20 11.03
CA ALA A 37 2.13 10.73 10.48
C ALA A 37 2.25 10.26 9.02
N GLY A 38 3.03 10.96 8.19
CA GLY A 38 3.28 10.57 6.81
C GLY A 38 4.04 9.25 6.72
N LEU A 39 5.13 9.10 7.49
CA LEU A 39 5.92 7.87 7.56
C LEU A 39 5.08 6.68 8.06
N LEU A 40 4.30 6.88 9.12
CA LEU A 40 3.39 5.84 9.61
C LEU A 40 2.33 5.49 8.57
N GLY A 41 1.83 6.46 7.80
CA GLY A 41 0.87 6.23 6.72
C GLY A 41 1.44 5.32 5.64
N GLY A 42 2.63 5.63 5.13
CA GLY A 42 3.31 4.77 4.15
C GLY A 42 3.59 3.38 4.71
N PHE A 43 4.19 3.31 5.91
CA PHE A 43 4.52 2.03 6.56
C PHE A 43 3.31 1.14 6.80
N PHE A 44 2.19 1.69 7.30
CA PHE A 44 0.99 0.89 7.56
C PHE A 44 0.33 0.35 6.30
N ILE A 45 0.44 1.06 5.18
CA ILE A 45 -0.06 0.55 3.90
C ILE A 45 0.81 -0.61 3.43
N ASP A 46 2.13 -0.44 3.42
CA ASP A 46 3.09 -1.48 3.04
C ASP A 46 3.10 -2.71 3.97
N LEU A 47 2.54 -2.59 5.18
CA LEU A 47 2.43 -3.71 6.12
C LEU A 47 1.71 -4.92 5.53
N ASP A 48 0.86 -4.72 4.52
CA ASP A 48 0.22 -5.79 3.76
C ASP A 48 1.19 -6.82 3.19
N HIS A 49 2.37 -6.40 2.72
CA HIS A 49 3.37 -7.34 2.19
C HIS A 49 3.84 -8.31 3.27
N VAL A 50 3.99 -7.81 4.49
CA VAL A 50 4.40 -8.59 5.66
C VAL A 50 3.27 -9.52 6.09
N LEU A 51 2.03 -9.02 6.15
CA LEU A 51 0.89 -9.83 6.55
C LEU A 51 0.59 -10.94 5.53
N GLU A 52 0.64 -10.65 4.24
CA GLU A 52 0.50 -11.66 3.18
C GLU A 52 1.60 -12.71 3.28
N TYR A 53 2.85 -12.29 3.51
CA TYR A 53 3.95 -13.22 3.72
C TYR A 53 3.67 -14.20 4.86
N PHE A 54 3.26 -13.69 6.02
CA PHE A 54 2.96 -14.53 7.18
C PHE A 54 1.69 -15.37 7.01
N LEU A 55 0.71 -14.90 6.23
CA LEU A 55 -0.47 -15.68 5.87
C LEU A 55 -0.10 -16.91 5.03
N VAL A 56 0.83 -16.74 4.09
CA VAL A 56 1.19 -17.78 3.12
C VAL A 56 2.27 -18.73 3.64
N PHE A 57 3.34 -18.20 4.24
CA PHE A 57 4.50 -18.99 4.66
C PHE A 57 4.56 -19.26 6.16
N GLY A 58 3.61 -18.72 6.94
CA GLY A 58 3.62 -18.83 8.40
C GLY A 58 4.78 -18.03 9.04
N PRO A 59 5.09 -18.26 10.33
CA PRO A 59 6.00 -17.41 11.12
C PRO A 59 7.48 -17.48 10.70
N HIS A 60 7.86 -18.38 9.80
CA HIS A 60 9.24 -18.56 9.37
C HIS A 60 9.60 -17.53 8.28
N PHE A 61 10.30 -16.47 8.68
CA PHE A 61 10.66 -15.39 7.77
C PHE A 61 11.89 -15.73 6.91
N ASN A 62 11.71 -15.67 5.60
CA ASN A 62 12.75 -15.81 4.58
C ASN A 62 12.82 -14.49 3.80
N LEU A 63 13.93 -13.76 3.99
CA LEU A 63 14.11 -12.45 3.38
C LEU A 63 14.11 -12.50 1.85
N ALA A 64 14.72 -13.53 1.25
CA ALA A 64 14.75 -13.66 -0.21
C ALA A 64 13.33 -13.83 -0.77
N TYR A 65 12.50 -14.64 -0.11
CA TYR A 65 11.11 -14.85 -0.53
C TYR A 65 10.26 -13.59 -0.39
N PHE A 66 10.48 -12.85 0.69
CA PHE A 66 9.81 -11.58 0.94
C PHE A 66 10.18 -10.52 -0.11
N LEU A 67 11.47 -10.37 -0.42
CA LEU A 67 11.95 -9.39 -1.42
C LEU A 67 11.52 -9.74 -2.85
N ASP A 68 11.40 -11.04 -3.16
CA ASP A 68 10.90 -11.55 -4.44
C ASP A 68 9.36 -11.48 -4.54
N GLY A 69 8.64 -11.14 -3.45
CA GLY A 69 7.17 -11.10 -3.44
C GLY A 69 6.51 -12.47 -3.65
N ARG A 70 7.19 -13.57 -3.32
CA ARG A 70 6.75 -14.95 -3.63
C ARG A 70 5.42 -15.32 -2.98
N GLN A 71 5.03 -14.65 -1.90
CA GLN A 71 3.77 -14.89 -1.21
C GLN A 71 2.56 -14.75 -2.16
N PHE A 72 2.58 -13.78 -3.07
CA PHE A 72 1.49 -13.57 -4.02
C PHE A 72 1.47 -14.66 -5.11
N LEU A 73 2.65 -15.14 -5.55
CA LEU A 73 2.77 -16.23 -6.52
C LEU A 73 2.25 -17.55 -5.94
N ALA A 74 2.60 -17.83 -4.69
CA ALA A 74 2.24 -19.05 -3.99
C ALA A 74 0.73 -19.13 -3.68
N SER A 75 0.12 -18.04 -3.19
CA SER A 75 -1.32 -18.04 -2.87
C SER A 75 -2.22 -17.85 -4.09
N SER A 76 -1.72 -17.21 -5.16
CA SER A 76 -2.55 -16.69 -6.25
C SER A 76 -3.67 -15.75 -5.77
N GLN A 77 -3.46 -15.12 -4.61
CA GLN A 77 -4.37 -14.16 -4.00
C GLN A 77 -3.65 -12.83 -3.76
N VAL A 78 -4.41 -11.74 -3.82
CA VAL A 78 -3.93 -10.36 -3.60
C VAL A 78 -4.79 -9.70 -2.53
N HIS A 79 -4.52 -9.98 -1.25
CA HIS A 79 -5.36 -9.46 -0.17
C HIS A 79 -5.17 -7.98 0.09
N SER A 80 -3.91 -7.53 0.12
CA SER A 80 -3.42 -6.20 0.53
C SER A 80 -4.45 -5.32 1.24
N TRP A 81 -4.83 -5.69 2.47
CA TRP A 81 -5.98 -5.12 3.18
C TRP A 81 -5.88 -3.62 3.46
N PHE A 82 -4.69 -3.11 3.72
CA PHE A 82 -4.42 -1.69 3.99
C PHE A 82 -4.32 -0.85 2.72
N HIS A 83 -4.01 -1.47 1.58
CA HIS A 83 -4.04 -0.80 0.28
C HIS A 83 -5.47 -0.60 -0.23
N ALA A 84 -6.25 0.24 0.46
CA ALA A 84 -7.65 0.47 0.15
C ALA A 84 -8.03 1.95 0.11
N TRP A 85 -8.64 2.39 -1.00
CA TRP A 85 -9.19 3.73 -1.12
C TRP A 85 -10.28 4.02 -0.10
N GLU A 86 -10.99 2.99 0.35
CA GLU A 86 -12.11 3.08 1.28
C GLU A 86 -11.71 3.66 2.65
N TYR A 87 -10.45 3.54 3.06
CA TYR A 87 -9.99 4.15 4.32
C TYR A 87 -9.93 5.67 4.26
N ALA A 88 -9.70 6.27 3.09
CA ALA A 88 -9.60 7.73 2.97
C ALA A 88 -10.88 8.47 3.42
N PRO A 89 -12.10 8.16 2.92
CA PRO A 89 -13.31 8.81 3.41
C PRO A 89 -13.58 8.53 4.90
N ILE A 90 -13.24 7.34 5.41
CA ILE A 90 -13.39 6.99 6.83
C ILE A 90 -12.48 7.86 7.70
N LEU A 91 -11.21 7.99 7.32
CA LEU A 91 -10.24 8.80 8.05
C LEU A 91 -10.56 10.30 7.95
N LEU A 92 -11.03 10.79 6.80
CA LEU A 92 -11.48 12.19 6.68
C LEU A 92 -12.68 12.49 7.58
N LEU A 93 -13.65 11.57 7.67
CA LEU A 93 -14.77 11.69 8.60
C LEU A 93 -14.26 11.72 10.04
N LEU A 94 -13.32 10.84 10.39
CA LEU A 94 -12.72 10.80 11.73
C LEU A 94 -11.97 12.10 12.06
N ALA A 95 -11.20 12.66 11.12
CA ALA A 95 -10.53 13.94 11.28
C ALA A 95 -11.53 15.07 11.53
N TRP A 96 -12.65 15.08 10.80
CA TRP A 96 -13.71 16.06 10.99
C TRP A 96 -14.40 15.94 12.36
N LEU A 97 -14.70 14.71 12.81
CA LEU A 97 -15.27 14.45 14.14
C LEU A 97 -14.32 14.91 15.26
N LEU A 98 -13.01 14.70 15.07
CA LEU A 98 -11.97 15.03 16.04
C LEU A 98 -11.33 16.40 15.84
N ARG A 99 -11.92 17.28 15.01
CA ARG A 99 -11.36 18.60 14.65
C ARG A 99 -11.00 19.51 15.83
N LYS A 100 -11.66 19.35 16.98
CA LYS A 100 -11.35 20.09 18.22
C LYS A 100 -9.99 19.70 18.80
N LYS A 101 -9.51 18.48 18.55
CA LYS A 101 -8.19 17.98 18.96
C LYS A 101 -7.20 18.22 17.80
N LYS A 102 -6.71 19.45 17.65
CA LYS A 102 -5.89 19.89 16.49
C LYS A 102 -4.75 18.92 16.13
N ALA A 103 -4.01 18.41 17.12
CA ALA A 103 -2.93 17.45 16.85
C ALA A 103 -3.43 16.14 16.24
N VAL A 104 -4.51 15.58 16.78
CA VAL A 104 -5.13 14.33 16.28
C VAL A 104 -5.69 14.54 14.88
N MET A 105 -6.41 15.65 14.66
CA MET A 105 -6.92 16.00 13.34
C MET A 105 -5.78 16.11 12.30
N VAL A 106 -4.68 16.82 12.64
CA VAL A 106 -3.52 16.94 11.75
C VAL A 106 -2.92 15.58 11.46
N PHE A 107 -2.72 14.75 12.49
CA PHE A 107 -2.20 13.39 12.33
C PHE A 107 -3.04 12.59 11.33
N ILE A 108 -4.37 12.58 11.49
CA ILE A 108 -5.28 11.82 10.62
C ILE A 108 -5.30 12.38 9.20
N ILE A 109 -5.32 13.72 9.02
CA ILE A 109 -5.29 14.33 7.69
C ILE A 109 -4.00 13.94 6.96
N VAL A 110 -2.86 14.03 7.64
CA VAL A 110 -1.57 13.70 7.05
C VAL A 110 -1.49 12.20 6.74
N LEU A 111 -1.94 11.34 7.64
CA LEU A 111 -2.04 9.90 7.43
C LEU A 111 -2.90 9.60 6.18
N THR A 112 -4.04 10.27 6.06
CA THR A 112 -4.97 10.08 4.94
C THR A 112 -4.37 10.52 3.61
N VAL A 113 -3.81 11.73 3.55
CA VAL A 113 -3.22 12.25 2.31
C VAL A 113 -1.95 11.48 1.95
N GLY A 114 -1.13 11.11 2.94
CA GLY A 114 0.03 10.24 2.73
C GLY A 114 -0.38 8.91 2.12
N GLY A 115 -1.44 8.30 2.64
CA GLY A 115 -1.97 7.06 2.09
C GLY A 115 -2.56 7.19 0.69
N LEU A 116 -3.30 8.26 0.42
CA LEU A 116 -3.79 8.56 -0.93
C LEU A 116 -2.66 8.75 -1.94
N VAL A 117 -1.60 9.47 -1.55
CA VAL A 117 -0.42 9.68 -2.39
C VAL A 117 0.28 8.36 -2.65
N HIS A 118 0.45 7.52 -1.63
CA HIS A 118 1.04 6.19 -1.76
C HIS A 118 0.28 5.32 -2.78
N LEU A 119 -1.05 5.18 -2.61
CA LEU A 119 -1.88 4.39 -3.54
C LEU A 119 -1.88 4.98 -4.95
N ALA A 120 -1.84 6.30 -5.08
CA ALA A 120 -1.81 6.97 -6.38
C ALA A 120 -0.47 6.76 -7.09
N SER A 121 0.65 6.87 -6.36
CA SER A 121 1.97 6.54 -6.94
C SER A 121 2.03 5.08 -7.33
N ASP A 122 1.43 4.18 -6.56
CA ASP A 122 1.31 2.76 -6.88
C ASP A 122 0.57 2.49 -8.19
N CYS A 123 -0.61 3.09 -8.39
CA CYS A 123 -1.34 3.01 -9.65
C CYS A 123 -0.51 3.51 -10.84
N LEU A 124 0.26 4.58 -10.64
CA LEU A 124 1.06 5.20 -11.71
C LEU A 124 2.31 4.38 -12.05
N ILE A 125 3.05 3.97 -11.02
CA ILE A 125 4.32 3.25 -11.13
C ILE A 125 4.10 1.85 -11.69
N ASN A 126 3.13 1.13 -11.13
CA ASN A 126 2.86 -0.26 -11.48
C ASN A 126 1.79 -0.41 -12.58
N GLN A 127 1.23 0.72 -13.04
CA GLN A 127 0.11 0.76 -13.99
C GLN A 127 -1.09 -0.08 -13.55
N TYR A 128 -1.32 -0.15 -12.23
CA TYR A 128 -2.50 -0.82 -11.71
C TYR A 128 -3.75 0.06 -11.88
N PRO A 129 -4.87 -0.53 -12.35
CA PRO A 129 -6.16 0.16 -12.32
C PRO A 129 -6.53 0.57 -10.89
N PHE A 130 -7.12 1.75 -10.72
CA PHE A 130 -7.58 2.24 -9.40
C PHE A 130 -8.46 1.23 -8.65
N ARG A 131 -9.30 0.48 -9.36
CA ARG A 131 -10.18 -0.54 -8.77
C ARG A 131 -9.41 -1.64 -8.04
N ASN A 132 -8.15 -1.90 -8.39
CA ASN A 132 -7.34 -2.95 -7.76
C ASN A 132 -7.06 -2.64 -6.28
N TYR A 133 -7.04 -1.36 -5.91
CA TYR A 133 -6.96 -0.91 -4.53
C TYR A 133 -8.33 -0.59 -3.93
N SER A 134 -9.42 -1.17 -4.45
CA SER A 134 -10.70 -1.23 -3.73
C SER A 134 -10.76 -2.55 -2.96
N LEU A 135 -10.85 -2.47 -1.63
CA LEU A 135 -11.01 -3.65 -0.80
C LEU A 135 -12.36 -4.34 -1.08
N LEU A 136 -13.41 -3.57 -1.33
CA LEU A 136 -14.73 -4.11 -1.66
C LEU A 136 -14.72 -4.87 -2.99
N TYR A 137 -14.03 -4.35 -4.00
CA TYR A 137 -13.87 -5.04 -5.28
C TYR A 137 -13.11 -6.35 -5.11
N ARG A 138 -11.94 -6.32 -4.46
CA ARG A 138 -11.13 -7.53 -4.24
C ARG A 138 -11.86 -8.59 -3.45
N TRP A 139 -12.60 -8.19 -2.42
CA TRP A 139 -13.44 -9.11 -1.65
C TRP A 139 -14.52 -9.79 -2.51
N ARG A 140 -15.17 -9.06 -3.43
CA ARG A 140 -16.18 -9.64 -4.36
C ARG A 140 -15.62 -10.69 -5.30
N VAL A 141 -14.35 -10.57 -5.67
CA VAL A 141 -13.65 -11.53 -6.53
C VAL A 141 -12.81 -12.53 -5.72
N ASN A 142 -13.09 -12.67 -4.41
CA ASN A 142 -12.39 -13.55 -3.47
C ASN A 142 -10.85 -13.39 -3.51
N PHE A 143 -10.39 -12.16 -3.74
CA PHE A 143 -8.98 -11.79 -3.83
C PHE A 143 -8.20 -12.50 -4.95
N ALA A 144 -8.88 -13.12 -5.92
CA ALA A 144 -8.25 -13.94 -6.95
C ALA A 144 -7.42 -13.08 -7.93
N ALA A 145 -6.14 -13.42 -8.09
CA ALA A 145 -5.21 -12.64 -8.91
C ALA A 145 -5.62 -12.55 -10.39
N ASP A 146 -6.21 -13.61 -10.93
CA ASP A 146 -6.70 -13.70 -12.31
C ASP A 146 -7.85 -12.74 -12.62
N GLN A 147 -8.62 -12.35 -11.60
CA GLN A 147 -9.72 -11.39 -11.71
C GLN A 147 -9.28 -9.95 -11.42
N ILE A 148 -8.24 -9.76 -10.61
CA ILE A 148 -7.76 -8.43 -10.18
C ILE A 148 -6.77 -7.84 -11.19
N LEU A 149 -5.83 -8.65 -11.67
CA LEU A 149 -4.78 -8.21 -12.58
C LEU A 149 -5.32 -7.99 -14.00
N SER A 150 -4.72 -7.09 -14.78
CA SER A 150 -4.99 -7.03 -16.22
C SER A 150 -4.52 -8.33 -16.89
N PRO A 151 -5.02 -8.68 -18.10
CA PRO A 151 -4.55 -9.85 -18.83
C PRO A 151 -3.02 -9.90 -18.99
N GLU A 152 -2.38 -8.76 -19.27
CA GLU A 152 -0.93 -8.65 -19.42
C GLU A 152 -0.21 -8.87 -18.08
N GLN A 153 -0.73 -8.27 -17.00
CA GLN A 153 -0.18 -8.44 -15.65
C GLN A 153 -0.35 -9.86 -15.14
N TYR A 154 -1.49 -10.50 -15.43
CA TYR A 154 -1.72 -11.88 -15.05
C TYR A 154 -0.84 -12.85 -15.84
N GLN A 155 -0.60 -12.57 -17.13
CA GLN A 155 0.34 -13.37 -17.91
C GLN A 155 1.77 -13.28 -17.36
N GLU A 156 2.20 -12.10 -16.94
CA GLU A 156 3.49 -11.91 -16.27
C GLU A 156 3.55 -12.65 -14.93
N PHE A 157 2.48 -12.58 -14.13
CA PHE A 157 2.32 -13.36 -12.91
C PHE A 157 2.49 -14.88 -13.17
N LEU A 158 1.88 -15.41 -14.23
CA LEU A 158 2.01 -16.82 -14.60
C LEU A 158 3.45 -17.18 -15.02
N ASN A 159 4.14 -16.29 -15.74
CA ASN A 159 5.54 -16.49 -16.12
C ASN A 159 6.44 -16.57 -14.89
N GLN A 160 6.26 -15.66 -13.94
CA GLN A 160 7.00 -15.63 -12.67
C GLN A 160 6.70 -16.87 -11.82
N LYS A 161 5.43 -17.29 -11.76
CA LYS A 161 5.02 -18.51 -11.04
C LYS A 161 5.67 -19.75 -11.64
N LYS A 162 5.74 -19.88 -12.96
CA LYS A 162 6.41 -20.99 -13.64
C LYS A 162 7.89 -21.09 -13.29
N TYR A 163 8.58 -19.95 -13.19
CA TYR A 163 9.99 -19.91 -12.77
C TYR A 163 10.16 -20.21 -11.27
N PHE A 164 9.17 -19.86 -10.44
CA PHE A 164 9.15 -20.20 -9.02
C PHE A 164 8.95 -21.71 -8.78
N ASP A 165 8.13 -22.38 -9.61
CA ASP A 165 7.82 -23.81 -9.49
C ASP A 165 8.88 -24.73 -10.14
N SER A 166 9.85 -24.19 -10.90
CA SER A 166 10.94 -24.92 -11.56
C SER A 166 12.20 -25.03 -10.71
#